data_AF-A0A317WLJ5-F1
#
_entry.id   AF-A0A317WLJ5-F1
#
_cell.length_a   1.000
_cell.length_b   1.000
_cell.length_c   1.000
_cell.angle_alpha   90.00
_cell.angle_beta   90.00
_cell.angle_gamma   90.00
#
_symmetry.space_group_name_H-M   'P 1'
#
loop_
_entity.id
_entity.type
_entity.pdbx_description
1 polymer ?
#
loop_
_entity_poly.entity_id
_entity_poly.type
_entity_poly.pdbx_seq_one_letter_code
_entity_poly.pdbx_strand_id
1 'polypeptide(L)'
;MTPPSTLPPQQAATSPGPPTSSATPPSTPTTSTTRLDTHRLPLLPNQLDRPITDDHLEKLTLVGLQEATTLGYQFRQRYPHLHTNKIWSSTAERTTKSAQGFISGYTNNQTHMDLISVPEIPATAVPTKIPSQKPTPPLITRLNHLAPTFNFTSSDITAMFELCGYETVIRGSSPFCSPHLFTPTEWLSFEYANDLMYFHNTGYGRPLSPVLGFPWVNASYSLLASNTSDQDIYVSFTHREVPPTVVTALGLFNNSAYSGRITLMRVCPWGR
;
A
#
# COMPACT_ATOMS: atom_id res chain seq x y z
N MET A 1 -48.87 27.72 -27.82
CA MET A 1 -49.94 28.04 -26.85
C MET A 1 -49.29 28.32 -25.50
N THR A 2 -48.99 29.58 -25.19
CA THR A 2 -49.14 30.12 -23.83
C THR A 2 -50.64 30.45 -23.64
N PRO A 3 -51.19 30.73 -22.43
CA PRO A 3 -50.57 31.13 -21.16
C PRO A 3 -51.16 30.41 -19.90
N PRO A 4 -50.77 30.84 -18.66
CA PRO A 4 -51.04 30.17 -17.40
C PRO A 4 -52.24 30.78 -16.63
N SER A 5 -52.78 30.02 -15.68
CA SER A 5 -53.83 30.48 -14.77
C SER A 5 -53.26 31.10 -13.48
N THR A 6 -53.80 32.28 -13.19
CA THR A 6 -53.52 33.24 -12.13
C THR A 6 -54.06 32.85 -10.74
N LEU A 7 -53.37 33.33 -9.69
CA LEU A 7 -53.77 33.41 -8.28
C LEU A 7 -55.04 34.26 -8.04
N PRO A 8 -55.72 34.10 -6.88
CA PRO A 8 -56.50 35.16 -6.25
C PRO A 8 -55.75 35.84 -5.06
N PRO A 9 -56.23 37.03 -4.59
CA PRO A 9 -55.39 38.04 -3.95
C PRO A 9 -55.49 38.14 -2.40
N GLN A 10 -54.59 38.98 -1.88
CA GLN A 10 -54.22 39.30 -0.49
C GLN A 10 -55.35 39.69 0.49
N GLN A 11 -55.08 39.55 1.81
CA GLN A 11 -55.11 40.70 2.74
C GLN A 11 -54.43 40.41 4.11
N ALA A 12 -53.83 41.45 4.65
CA ALA A 12 -53.01 41.50 5.87
C ALA A 12 -53.84 41.61 7.16
N ALA A 13 -53.29 41.14 8.28
CA ALA A 13 -53.74 41.55 9.60
C ALA A 13 -52.56 41.67 10.59
N THR A 14 -52.57 42.81 11.26
CA THR A 14 -51.62 43.39 12.21
C THR A 14 -51.59 42.71 13.58
N SER A 15 -50.48 42.93 14.28
CA SER A 15 -50.05 42.41 15.59
C SER A 15 -50.93 42.78 16.79
N PRO A 16 -50.74 42.08 17.93
CA PRO A 16 -50.42 42.82 19.16
C PRO A 16 -49.20 42.26 19.92
N GLY A 17 -48.48 43.17 20.60
CA GLY A 17 -47.31 42.93 21.45
C GLY A 17 -47.63 42.41 22.88
N PRO A 18 -46.63 42.39 23.79
CA PRO A 18 -46.32 41.26 24.68
C PRO A 18 -46.89 41.38 26.11
N PRO A 19 -46.68 40.33 26.95
CA PRO A 19 -45.85 40.57 28.13
C PRO A 19 -44.79 39.48 28.41
N THR A 20 -43.78 39.92 29.15
CA THR A 20 -42.50 39.32 29.53
C THR A 20 -42.59 38.12 30.49
N SER A 21 -41.73 37.10 30.32
CA SER A 21 -40.97 36.52 31.43
C SER A 21 -39.73 35.77 30.95
N SER A 22 -38.67 35.89 31.74
CA SER A 22 -37.28 35.46 31.54
C SER A 22 -37.04 33.96 31.73
N ALA A 23 -36.33 33.31 30.82
CA ALA A 23 -35.52 32.12 31.13
C ALA A 23 -34.40 31.94 30.11
N THR A 24 -33.17 31.84 30.61
CA THR A 24 -31.90 31.63 29.90
C THR A 24 -31.88 30.29 29.14
N PRO A 25 -31.28 30.20 27.93
CA PRO A 25 -31.20 28.93 27.20
C PRO A 25 -30.20 27.95 27.83
N PRO A 26 -30.48 26.63 27.82
CA PRO A 26 -29.55 25.62 28.31
C PRO A 26 -28.38 25.45 27.35
N SER A 27 -27.16 25.45 27.91
CA SER A 27 -25.91 25.16 27.22
C SER A 27 -25.91 23.76 26.61
N THR A 28 -25.70 23.66 25.31
CA THR A 28 -25.40 22.43 24.58
C THR A 28 -24.08 21.81 25.06
N PRO A 29 -23.99 20.47 25.19
CA PRO A 29 -22.80 19.82 25.72
C PRO A 29 -21.67 19.89 24.68
N THR A 30 -20.57 20.55 25.06
CA THR A 30 -19.30 20.49 24.34
C THR A 30 -18.84 19.04 24.23
N THR A 31 -18.79 18.55 22.99
CA THR A 31 -18.07 17.33 22.61
C THR A 31 -16.62 17.47 23.07
N SER A 32 -16.27 16.82 24.18
CA SER A 32 -14.86 16.73 24.58
C SER A 32 -14.15 15.87 23.54
N THR A 33 -13.38 16.49 22.67
CA THR A 33 -12.39 15.79 21.86
C THR A 33 -11.39 15.20 22.85
N THR A 34 -11.43 13.89 23.06
CA THR A 34 -10.48 13.15 23.90
C THR A 34 -9.10 13.29 23.27
N ARG A 35 -8.35 14.30 23.73
CA ARG A 35 -6.96 14.51 23.35
C ARG A 35 -6.15 13.38 24.00
N LEU A 36 -5.54 12.52 23.18
CA LEU A 36 -4.53 11.56 23.65
C LEU A 36 -3.46 12.32 24.44
N ASP A 37 -3.08 11.80 25.61
CA ASP A 37 -2.02 12.38 26.42
C ASP A 37 -0.67 12.17 25.72
N THR A 38 -0.23 13.18 24.98
CA THR A 38 0.98 13.17 24.14
C THR A 38 2.27 13.10 24.97
N HIS A 39 2.19 13.18 26.30
CA HIS A 39 3.34 12.99 27.19
C HIS A 39 3.67 11.52 27.46
N ARG A 40 2.75 10.59 27.21
CA ARG A 40 2.94 9.14 27.45
C ARG A 40 3.19 8.33 26.17
N LEU A 41 2.75 8.81 25.01
CA LEU A 41 3.31 8.41 23.72
C LEU A 41 4.28 9.50 23.25
N PRO A 42 5.61 9.29 23.36
CA PRO A 42 6.60 10.27 22.89
C PRO A 42 6.61 10.48 21.34
N LEU A 43 5.58 10.04 20.62
CA LEU A 43 5.53 9.92 19.16
C LEU A 43 4.45 10.77 18.49
N LEU A 44 3.68 11.55 19.26
CA LEU A 44 2.67 12.44 18.69
C LEU A 44 3.06 13.89 18.98
N PRO A 45 3.97 14.50 18.18
CA PRO A 45 4.20 15.93 18.26
C PRO A 45 2.95 16.65 17.74
N ASN A 46 1.95 16.88 18.59
CA ASN A 46 0.81 17.80 18.50
C ASN A 46 0.00 17.94 17.17
N GLN A 47 0.32 17.22 16.11
CA GLN A 47 -0.29 17.21 14.78
C GLN A 47 0.07 15.87 14.13
N LEU A 48 -0.70 14.82 14.43
CA LEU A 48 -0.73 13.67 13.54
C LEU A 48 -1.52 14.09 12.29
N ASP A 49 -0.92 14.96 11.48
CA ASP A 49 -1.48 15.33 10.20
C ASP A 49 -1.36 14.11 9.30
N ARG A 50 -2.47 13.73 8.65
CA ARG A 50 -2.50 12.62 7.71
C ARG A 50 -1.35 12.78 6.71
N PRO A 51 -0.52 11.75 6.48
CA PRO A 51 0.65 11.86 5.60
C PRO A 51 0.28 12.20 4.16
N ILE A 52 -0.95 11.85 3.76
CA ILE A 52 -1.50 12.08 2.43
C ILE A 52 -2.97 12.48 2.49
N THR A 53 -3.41 13.22 1.47
CA THR A 53 -4.82 13.44 1.17
C THR A 53 -5.37 12.28 0.34
N ASP A 54 -6.69 12.18 0.24
CA ASP A 54 -7.34 11.12 -0.55
C ASP A 54 -6.92 11.17 -2.04
N ASP A 55 -6.61 12.36 -2.55
CA ASP A 55 -6.07 12.56 -3.90
C ASP A 55 -4.71 11.89 -4.14
N HIS A 56 -3.98 11.54 -3.08
CA HIS A 56 -2.68 10.88 -3.18
C HIS A 56 -2.76 9.36 -2.96
N LEU A 57 -3.95 8.83 -2.70
CA LEU A 57 -4.14 7.38 -2.57
C LEU A 57 -3.77 6.68 -3.88
N GLU A 58 -3.05 5.57 -3.74
CA GLU A 58 -2.57 4.72 -4.85
C GLU A 58 -1.59 5.37 -5.84
N LYS A 59 -1.19 6.63 -5.62
CA LYS A 59 -0.20 7.32 -6.45
C LYS A 59 1.23 6.88 -6.12
N LEU A 60 2.08 6.84 -7.15
CA LEU A 60 3.51 6.59 -6.99
C LEU A 60 4.17 7.76 -6.24
N THR A 61 4.95 7.46 -5.21
CA THR A 61 5.73 8.47 -4.49
C THR A 61 6.92 8.97 -5.33
N LEU A 62 7.46 10.13 -4.97
CA LEU A 62 8.69 10.64 -5.59
C LEU A 62 9.87 9.67 -5.39
N VAL A 63 9.95 9.04 -4.21
CA VAL A 63 10.94 8.01 -3.92
C VAL A 63 10.79 6.83 -4.87
N GLY A 64 9.57 6.30 -5.06
CA GLY A 64 9.33 5.19 -5.97
C GLY A 64 9.66 5.53 -7.43
N LEU A 65 9.37 6.76 -7.88
CA LEU A 65 9.77 7.23 -9.20
C LEU A 65 11.30 7.33 -9.35
N GLN A 66 11.97 7.85 -8.32
CA GLN A 66 13.43 7.95 -8.29
C GLN A 66 14.09 6.57 -8.30
N GLU A 67 13.54 5.60 -7.56
CA GLU A 67 14.00 4.21 -7.55
C GLU A 67 13.87 3.58 -8.94
N ALA A 68 12.71 3.74 -9.58
CA ALA A 68 12.48 3.23 -10.93
C ALA A 68 13.45 3.86 -11.96
N THR A 69 13.68 5.17 -11.85
CA THR A 69 14.64 5.90 -12.71
C THR A 69 16.07 5.42 -12.48
N THR A 70 16.46 5.27 -11.21
CA THR A 70 17.79 4.79 -10.83
C THR A 70 18.01 3.36 -11.33
N LEU A 71 17.00 2.50 -11.23
CA LEU A 71 17.03 1.15 -11.76
C LEU A 71 17.28 1.15 -13.28
N GLY A 72 16.59 2.00 -14.04
CA GLY A 72 16.80 2.13 -15.48
C GLY A 72 18.25 2.49 -15.84
N TYR A 73 18.81 3.49 -15.14
CA TYR A 73 20.20 3.90 -15.32
C TYR A 73 21.19 2.77 -14.97
N GLN A 74 21.01 2.14 -13.80
CA GLN A 74 21.85 1.02 -13.36
C GLN A 74 21.79 -0.15 -14.33
N PHE A 75 20.62 -0.43 -14.90
CA PHE A 75 20.43 -1.51 -15.86
C PHE A 75 21.20 -1.27 -17.15
N ARG A 76 21.14 -0.03 -17.69
CA ARG A 76 21.92 0.37 -18.87
C ARG A 76 23.43 0.29 -18.64
N GLN A 77 23.89 0.69 -17.46
CA GLN A 77 25.30 0.60 -17.08
C GLN A 77 25.77 -0.85 -16.91
N ARG A 78 24.91 -1.70 -16.34
CA ARG A 78 25.23 -3.12 -16.10
C ARG A 78 25.28 -3.94 -17.37
N TYR A 79 24.42 -3.64 -18.34
CA TYR A 79 24.30 -4.38 -19.61
C TYR A 79 24.45 -3.44 -20.82
N PRO A 80 25.64 -2.85 -21.04
CA PRO A 80 25.83 -1.82 -22.07
C PRO A 80 25.66 -2.33 -23.50
N HIS A 81 25.87 -3.64 -23.71
CA HIS A 81 25.81 -4.31 -25.01
C HIS A 81 24.44 -4.88 -25.35
N LEU A 82 23.50 -4.88 -24.40
CA LEU A 82 22.15 -5.38 -24.62
C LEU A 82 21.21 -4.20 -24.80
N HIS A 83 20.33 -4.29 -25.80
CA HIS A 83 19.42 -3.22 -26.14
C HIS A 83 17.96 -3.63 -26.00
N THR A 84 17.13 -2.66 -25.62
CA THR A 84 15.67 -2.77 -25.63
C THR A 84 15.10 -1.51 -26.25
N ASN A 85 14.04 -1.68 -27.04
CA ASN A 85 13.28 -0.61 -27.67
C ASN A 85 11.82 -0.58 -27.16
N LYS A 86 11.37 -1.65 -26.51
CA LYS A 86 9.99 -1.84 -26.06
C LYS A 86 9.98 -2.38 -24.63
N ILE A 87 9.17 -1.76 -23.78
CA ILE A 87 8.87 -2.28 -22.43
C ILE A 87 7.36 -2.41 -22.22
N TRP A 88 6.97 -3.22 -21.26
CA TRP A 88 5.56 -3.49 -20.96
C TRP A 88 5.20 -2.99 -19.57
N SER A 89 3.98 -2.49 -19.41
CA SER A 89 3.41 -2.18 -18.11
C SER A 89 1.95 -2.64 -18.07
N SER A 90 1.49 -3.05 -16.89
CA SER A 90 0.06 -3.10 -16.62
C SER A 90 -0.56 -1.70 -16.68
N THR A 91 -1.88 -1.59 -16.81
CA THR A 91 -2.58 -0.31 -17.00
C THR A 91 -2.74 0.55 -15.74
N ALA A 92 -2.40 0.06 -14.54
CA ALA A 92 -2.44 0.88 -13.34
C ALA A 92 -1.50 2.10 -13.44
N GLU A 93 -1.92 3.24 -12.87
CA GLU A 93 -1.15 4.49 -12.93
C GLU A 93 0.25 4.31 -12.34
N ARG A 94 0.34 3.69 -11.16
CA ARG A 94 1.62 3.47 -10.45
C ARG A 94 2.59 2.59 -11.25
N THR A 95 2.10 1.55 -11.94
CA THR A 95 2.96 0.66 -12.73
C THR A 95 3.43 1.36 -13.99
N THR A 96 2.52 2.09 -14.65
CA THR A 96 2.82 2.91 -15.83
C THR A 96 3.85 4.00 -15.51
N LYS A 97 3.71 4.70 -14.38
CA LYS A 97 4.67 5.72 -13.93
C LYS A 97 6.02 5.13 -13.55
N SER A 98 6.05 3.96 -12.90
CA SER A 98 7.31 3.25 -12.65
C SER A 98 8.01 2.86 -13.95
N ALA A 99 7.25 2.38 -14.94
CA ALA A 99 7.78 2.07 -16.26
C ALA A 99 8.36 3.32 -16.96
N GLN A 100 7.66 4.45 -16.90
CA GLN A 100 8.14 5.74 -17.42
C GLN A 100 9.41 6.24 -16.72
N GLY A 101 9.49 6.09 -15.39
CA GLY A 101 10.70 6.38 -14.63
C GLY A 101 11.88 5.55 -15.13
N PHE A 102 11.69 4.24 -15.25
CA PHE A 102 12.70 3.33 -15.79
C PHE A 102 13.14 3.71 -17.21
N ILE A 103 12.20 4.02 -18.12
CA ILE A 103 12.53 4.50 -19.48
C ILE A 103 13.42 5.73 -19.39
N SER A 104 13.02 6.72 -18.61
CA SER A 104 13.74 7.99 -18.47
C SER A 104 15.18 7.77 -18.01
N GLY A 105 15.39 6.88 -17.03
CA GLY A 105 16.71 6.52 -16.54
C GLY A 105 17.54 5.67 -17.52
N TYR A 106 16.91 4.72 -18.21
CA TYR A 106 17.57 3.83 -19.15
C TYR A 106 18.03 4.55 -20.42
N THR A 107 17.19 5.44 -20.96
CA THR A 107 17.47 6.19 -22.19
C THR A 107 18.20 7.51 -21.93
N ASN A 108 18.37 7.88 -20.66
CA ASN A 108 18.86 9.20 -20.25
C ASN A 108 18.07 10.35 -20.92
N ASN A 109 16.78 10.14 -21.20
CA ASN A 109 15.90 11.05 -21.95
C ASN A 109 16.39 11.41 -23.37
N GLN A 110 17.28 10.61 -23.97
CA GLN A 110 17.87 10.89 -25.29
C GLN A 110 17.23 10.07 -26.40
N THR A 111 16.79 8.85 -26.11
CA THR A 111 16.22 7.93 -27.09
C THR A 111 14.77 7.61 -26.77
N HIS A 112 13.95 7.46 -27.82
CA HIS A 112 12.59 6.97 -27.68
C HIS A 112 12.58 5.47 -27.32
N MET A 113 11.64 5.07 -26.48
CA MET A 113 11.37 3.69 -26.12
C MET A 113 9.86 3.54 -25.99
N ASP A 114 9.31 2.51 -26.62
CA ASP A 114 7.87 2.28 -26.63
C ASP A 114 7.42 1.67 -25.30
N LEU A 115 6.36 2.24 -24.74
CA LEU A 115 5.67 1.69 -23.57
C LEU A 115 4.37 1.01 -24.01
N ILE A 116 4.34 -0.31 -23.89
CA ILE A 116 3.17 -1.12 -24.24
C ILE A 116 2.33 -1.39 -23.00
N SER A 117 1.12 -0.85 -22.98
CA SER A 117 0.16 -1.07 -21.89
C SER A 117 -0.61 -2.37 -22.08
N VAL A 118 -0.57 -3.23 -21.06
CA VAL A 118 -1.32 -4.49 -20.99
C VAL A 118 -2.51 -4.30 -20.05
N PRO A 119 -3.76 -4.43 -20.55
CA PRO A 119 -4.95 -4.23 -19.74
C PRO A 119 -5.03 -5.16 -18.53
N GLU A 120 -5.44 -4.60 -17.40
CA GLU A 120 -5.72 -5.38 -16.20
C GLU A 120 -7.16 -5.91 -16.24
N ILE A 121 -7.29 -7.23 -16.16
CA ILE A 121 -8.60 -7.86 -15.93
C ILE A 121 -8.82 -7.88 -14.41
N PRO A 122 -9.97 -7.40 -13.90
CA PRO A 122 -10.27 -7.49 -12.48
C PRO A 122 -10.11 -8.92 -12.01
N ALA A 123 -9.27 -9.14 -11.00
CA ALA A 123 -9.09 -10.46 -10.44
C ALA A 123 -10.42 -10.91 -9.82
N THR A 124 -11.03 -11.96 -10.37
CA THR A 124 -12.11 -12.72 -9.71
C THR A 124 -11.56 -13.64 -8.61
N ALA A 125 -10.31 -13.40 -8.17
CA ALA A 125 -9.65 -14.19 -7.15
C ALA A 125 -10.37 -14.00 -5.82
N VAL A 126 -11.09 -15.05 -5.40
CA VAL A 126 -11.65 -15.15 -4.06
C VAL A 126 -10.52 -14.92 -3.07
N PRO A 127 -10.58 -13.89 -2.21
CA PRO A 127 -9.58 -13.70 -1.19
C PRO A 127 -9.57 -14.95 -0.30
N THR A 128 -8.45 -15.64 -0.26
CA THR A 128 -8.22 -16.68 0.74
C THR A 128 -8.30 -16.02 2.11
N LYS A 129 -9.06 -16.61 3.03
CA LYS A 129 -9.19 -16.10 4.40
C LYS A 129 -7.82 -16.14 5.08
N ILE A 130 -7.16 -14.99 5.11
CA ILE A 130 -5.86 -14.83 5.79
C ILE A 130 -6.12 -14.94 7.30
N PRO A 131 -5.29 -15.67 8.07
CA PRO A 131 -5.33 -15.58 9.51
C PRO A 131 -5.09 -14.13 9.93
N SER A 132 -6.11 -13.49 10.53
CA SER A 132 -5.95 -12.16 11.10
C SER A 132 -4.82 -12.21 12.12
N GLN A 133 -3.79 -11.38 11.93
CA GLN A 133 -2.70 -11.29 12.87
C GLN A 133 -3.28 -10.89 14.23
N LYS A 134 -3.10 -11.75 15.24
CA LYS A 134 -3.51 -11.44 16.60
C LYS A 134 -2.32 -10.79 17.30
N PRO A 135 -2.44 -9.51 17.73
CA PRO A 135 -1.45 -8.87 18.56
C PRO A 135 -1.15 -9.72 19.79
N THR A 136 0.11 -9.72 20.23
CA THR A 136 0.50 -10.46 21.43
C THR A 136 -0.05 -9.74 22.68
N PRO A 137 -0.43 -10.47 23.74
CA PRO A 137 -0.88 -9.84 24.98
C PRO A 137 0.13 -8.82 25.58
N PRO A 138 1.46 -9.05 25.54
CA PRO A 138 2.44 -8.07 25.98
C PRO A 138 2.41 -6.77 25.18
N LEU A 139 2.25 -6.84 23.84
CA LEU A 139 2.16 -5.67 22.97
C LEU A 139 0.94 -4.82 23.33
N ILE A 140 -0.24 -5.45 23.42
CA ILE A 140 -1.50 -4.76 23.79
C ILE A 140 -1.37 -4.10 25.16
N THR A 141 -0.82 -4.82 26.14
CA THR A 141 -0.62 -4.29 27.49
C THR A 141 0.27 -3.04 27.48
N ARG A 142 1.36 -3.07 26.71
CA ARG A 142 2.29 -1.95 26.57
C ARG A 142 1.63 -0.75 25.88
N LEU A 143 0.92 -0.97 24.77
CA LEU A 143 0.20 0.10 24.07
C LEU A 143 -0.90 0.72 24.93
N ASN A 144 -1.68 -0.10 25.64
CA ASN A 144 -2.69 0.39 26.58
C ASN A 144 -2.08 1.17 27.74
N HIS A 145 -0.87 0.84 28.20
CA HIS A 145 -0.18 1.66 29.21
C HIS A 145 0.23 3.04 28.66
N LEU A 146 0.60 3.11 27.38
CA LEU A 146 0.98 4.37 26.72
C LEU A 146 -0.26 5.24 26.43
N ALA A 147 -1.37 4.63 25.99
CA ALA A 147 -2.66 5.31 25.76
C ALA A 147 -3.82 4.57 26.47
N PRO A 148 -4.01 4.81 27.78
CA PRO A 148 -5.01 4.09 28.58
C PRO A 148 -6.46 4.31 28.17
N THR A 149 -6.74 5.41 27.47
CA THR A 149 -8.08 5.79 27.01
C THR A 149 -8.40 5.30 25.61
N PHE A 150 -7.42 4.72 24.89
CA PHE A 150 -7.60 4.20 23.54
C PHE A 150 -7.66 2.68 23.55
N ASN A 151 -8.68 2.12 22.89
CA ASN A 151 -8.84 0.67 22.77
C ASN A 151 -8.22 0.19 21.44
N PHE A 152 -6.98 -0.27 21.48
CA PHE A 152 -6.29 -0.76 20.29
C PHE A 152 -6.91 -2.05 19.76
N THR A 153 -7.34 -2.02 18.49
CA THR A 153 -7.72 -3.23 17.76
C THR A 153 -6.53 -3.83 17.01
N SER A 154 -6.66 -5.08 16.54
CA SER A 154 -5.65 -5.68 15.67
C SER A 154 -5.39 -4.86 14.41
N SER A 155 -6.45 -4.31 13.79
CA SER A 155 -6.34 -3.47 12.60
C SER A 155 -5.59 -2.17 12.88
N ASP A 156 -5.80 -1.55 14.04
CA ASP A 156 -5.06 -0.34 14.40
C ASP A 156 -3.57 -0.63 14.50
N ILE A 157 -3.21 -1.75 15.12
CA ILE A 157 -1.80 -2.15 15.30
C ILE A 157 -1.15 -2.49 13.95
N THR A 158 -1.85 -3.24 13.10
CA THR A 158 -1.39 -3.49 11.72
C THR A 158 -1.21 -2.18 10.96
N ALA A 159 -2.16 -1.25 11.05
CA ALA A 159 -2.05 0.06 10.40
C ALA A 159 -0.86 0.87 10.94
N MET A 160 -0.55 0.78 12.24
CA MET A 160 0.63 1.43 12.82
C MET A 160 1.94 0.84 12.26
N PHE A 161 2.03 -0.48 12.08
CA PHE A 161 3.18 -1.10 11.42
C PHE A 161 3.28 -0.66 9.95
N GLU A 162 2.18 -0.65 9.21
CA GLU A 162 2.15 -0.23 7.81
C GLU A 162 2.50 1.26 7.64
N LEU A 163 2.02 2.12 8.54
CA LEU A 163 2.31 3.55 8.54
C LEU A 163 3.80 3.85 8.62
N CYS A 164 4.58 3.05 9.35
CA CYS A 164 6.04 3.19 9.34
C CYS A 164 6.61 3.15 7.91
N GLY A 165 6.23 2.14 7.12
CA GLY A 165 6.71 1.99 5.74
C GLY A 165 6.22 3.11 4.84
N TYR A 166 4.89 3.35 4.83
CA TYR A 166 4.29 4.38 3.97
C TYR A 166 4.78 5.79 4.30
N GLU A 167 4.79 6.17 5.57
CA GLU A 167 5.21 7.51 5.96
C GLU A 167 6.70 7.74 5.72
N THR A 168 7.55 6.71 5.86
CA THR A 168 8.98 6.83 5.55
C THR A 168 9.22 7.15 4.07
N VAL A 169 8.49 6.53 3.13
CA VAL A 169 8.66 6.83 1.70
C VAL A 169 7.97 8.12 1.24
N ILE A 170 7.12 8.71 2.08
CA ILE A 170 6.44 10.00 1.82
C ILE A 170 7.19 11.18 2.46
N ARG A 171 7.62 11.03 3.72
CA ARG A 171 8.19 12.10 4.56
C ARG A 171 9.68 11.91 4.87
N GLY A 172 10.26 10.76 4.51
CA GLY A 172 11.66 10.40 4.79
C GLY A 172 11.90 9.76 6.15
N SER A 173 10.93 9.82 7.07
CA SER A 173 10.97 9.15 8.37
C SER A 173 9.57 8.95 8.94
N SER A 174 9.42 8.00 9.87
CA SER A 174 8.17 7.79 10.61
C SER A 174 8.42 7.51 12.08
N PRO A 175 7.71 8.19 13.01
CA PRO A 175 7.72 7.84 14.42
C PRO A 175 7.26 6.40 14.70
N PHE A 176 6.42 5.84 13.82
CA PHE A 176 5.94 4.46 13.95
C PHE A 176 7.03 3.41 13.72
N CYS A 177 8.14 3.78 13.07
CA CYS A 177 9.30 2.90 12.92
C CYS A 177 10.16 2.79 14.19
N SER A 178 9.85 3.57 15.23
CA SER A 178 10.70 3.64 16.43
C SER A 178 10.78 2.30 17.17
N PRO A 179 11.98 1.84 17.57
CA PRO A 179 12.13 0.65 18.39
C PRO A 179 11.55 0.81 19.81
N HIS A 180 11.24 2.04 20.22
CA HIS A 180 10.52 2.33 21.47
C HIS A 180 9.01 2.06 21.34
N LEU A 181 8.45 2.08 20.12
CA LEU A 181 7.05 1.73 19.86
C LEU A 181 6.88 0.25 19.55
N PHE A 182 7.75 -0.33 18.74
CA PHE A 182 7.70 -1.75 18.39
C PHE A 182 9.10 -2.35 18.48
N THR A 183 9.21 -3.42 19.27
CA THR A 183 10.46 -4.15 19.43
C THR A 183 10.83 -4.91 18.16
N PRO A 184 12.11 -5.25 17.94
CA PRO A 184 12.54 -6.04 16.79
C PRO A 184 11.80 -7.39 16.64
N THR A 185 11.45 -8.03 17.75
CA THR A 185 10.68 -9.30 17.74
C THR A 185 9.23 -9.10 17.29
N GLU A 186 8.63 -7.96 17.63
CA GLU A 186 7.28 -7.60 17.18
C GLU A 186 7.28 -7.27 15.68
N TRP A 187 8.32 -6.57 15.18
CA TRP A 187 8.56 -6.38 13.75
C TRP A 187 8.72 -7.71 13.00
N LEU A 188 9.54 -8.62 13.52
CA LEU A 188 9.71 -9.94 12.91
C LEU A 188 8.39 -10.73 12.86
N SER A 189 7.54 -10.56 13.88
CA SER A 189 6.21 -11.16 13.90
C SER A 189 5.29 -10.54 12.84
N PHE A 190 5.38 -9.22 12.63
CA PHE A 190 4.69 -8.48 11.56
C PHE A 190 5.12 -8.94 10.16
N GLU A 191 6.43 -9.02 9.92
CA GLU A 191 7.00 -9.51 8.66
C GLU A 191 6.56 -10.95 8.38
N TYR A 192 6.69 -11.84 9.36
CA TYR A 192 6.31 -13.24 9.17
C TYR A 192 4.81 -13.43 8.91
N ALA A 193 3.94 -12.58 9.45
CA ALA A 193 2.52 -12.61 9.11
C ALA A 193 2.25 -12.16 7.67
N ASN A 194 3.00 -11.16 7.17
CA ASN A 194 2.94 -10.78 5.76
C ASN A 194 3.45 -11.92 4.87
N ASP A 195 4.51 -12.61 5.25
CA ASP A 195 5.02 -13.80 4.53
C ASP A 195 3.94 -14.88 4.43
N LEU A 196 3.26 -15.19 5.56
CA LEU A 196 2.16 -16.15 5.57
C LEU A 196 0.99 -15.69 4.69
N MET A 197 0.66 -14.40 4.70
CA MET A 197 -0.36 -13.83 3.83
C MET A 197 -0.01 -14.06 2.35
N TYR A 198 1.20 -13.69 1.90
CA TYR A 198 1.59 -13.89 0.51
C TYR A 198 1.74 -15.37 0.14
N PHE A 199 2.24 -16.19 1.05
CA PHE A 199 2.33 -17.64 0.85
C PHE A 199 0.96 -18.25 0.53
N HIS A 200 -0.09 -17.84 1.25
CA HIS A 200 -1.44 -18.36 1.06
C HIS A 200 -2.27 -17.62 -0.01
N ASN A 201 -1.89 -16.40 -0.42
CA ASN A 201 -2.64 -15.63 -1.42
C ASN A 201 -2.09 -15.78 -2.85
N THR A 202 -0.77 -15.81 -2.98
CA THR A 202 -0.07 -15.77 -4.28
C THR A 202 1.11 -16.75 -4.37
N GLY A 203 1.45 -17.41 -3.27
CA GLY A 203 2.50 -18.41 -3.18
C GLY A 203 2.00 -19.86 -3.25
N TYR A 204 2.83 -20.80 -2.77
CA TYR A 204 2.57 -22.24 -2.79
C TYR A 204 1.42 -22.69 -1.90
N GLY A 205 1.03 -21.88 -0.90
CA GLY A 205 -0.13 -22.14 -0.06
C GLY A 205 -1.47 -22.05 -0.82
N ARG A 206 -1.45 -21.52 -2.05
CA ARG A 206 -2.60 -21.47 -2.95
C ARG A 206 -2.35 -22.35 -4.18
N PRO A 207 -3.12 -23.45 -4.37
CA PRO A 207 -2.94 -24.37 -5.50
C PRO A 207 -3.07 -23.72 -6.88
N LEU A 208 -3.79 -22.60 -6.98
CA LEU A 208 -4.00 -21.89 -8.24
C LEU A 208 -2.81 -21.00 -8.65
N SER A 209 -1.90 -20.65 -7.74
CA SER A 209 -0.80 -19.70 -8.04
C SER A 209 0.08 -20.13 -9.23
N PRO A 210 0.55 -21.39 -9.34
CA PRO A 210 1.35 -21.80 -10.49
C PRO A 210 0.63 -21.65 -11.83
N VAL A 211 -0.69 -21.91 -11.85
CA VAL A 211 -1.51 -21.79 -13.07
C VAL A 211 -1.63 -20.32 -13.50
N LEU A 212 -1.76 -19.40 -12.54
CA LEU A 212 -1.82 -17.96 -12.82
C LEU A 212 -0.47 -17.41 -13.31
N GLY A 213 0.65 -17.97 -12.83
CA GLY A 213 1.99 -17.59 -13.27
C GLY A 213 2.41 -18.21 -14.60
N PHE A 214 1.80 -19.31 -15.02
CA PHE A 214 2.21 -20.07 -16.20
C PHE A 214 2.26 -19.26 -17.51
N PRO A 215 1.31 -18.35 -17.82
CA PRO A 215 1.39 -17.54 -19.03
C PRO A 215 2.67 -16.71 -19.14
N TRP A 216 3.15 -16.15 -18.02
CA TRP A 216 4.41 -15.39 -17.96
C TRP A 216 5.62 -16.30 -18.21
N VAL A 217 5.63 -17.49 -17.62
CA VAL A 217 6.69 -18.49 -17.82
C VAL A 217 6.71 -18.96 -19.28
N ASN A 218 5.55 -19.28 -19.84
CA ASN A 218 5.42 -19.74 -21.23
C ASN A 218 5.87 -18.68 -22.24
N ALA A 219 5.49 -17.42 -22.04
CA ALA A 219 5.97 -16.31 -22.88
C ALA A 219 7.48 -16.13 -22.76
N SER A 220 8.02 -16.16 -21.54
CA SER A 220 9.47 -16.02 -21.30
C SER A 220 10.26 -17.17 -21.92
N TYR A 221 9.78 -18.41 -21.79
CA TYR A 221 10.36 -19.59 -22.43
C TYR A 221 10.34 -19.46 -23.96
N SER A 222 9.22 -19.00 -24.53
CA SER A 222 9.08 -18.83 -25.98
C SER A 222 10.08 -17.81 -26.54
N LEU A 223 10.35 -16.72 -25.79
CA LEU A 223 11.37 -15.74 -26.15
C LEU A 223 12.78 -16.34 -26.10
N LEU A 224 13.10 -17.09 -25.03
CA LEU A 224 14.41 -17.70 -24.85
C LEU A 224 14.70 -18.84 -25.83
N ALA A 225 13.68 -19.60 -26.22
CA ALA A 225 13.80 -20.72 -27.15
C ALA A 225 13.79 -20.29 -28.62
N SER A 226 13.47 -19.01 -28.90
CA SER A 226 13.42 -18.49 -30.26
C SER A 226 14.83 -18.29 -30.83
N ASN A 227 15.02 -18.62 -32.11
CA ASN A 227 16.27 -18.36 -32.84
C ASN A 227 16.39 -16.92 -33.35
N THR A 228 15.32 -16.13 -33.21
CA THR A 228 15.23 -14.74 -33.65
C THR A 228 14.65 -13.89 -32.53
N SER A 229 15.20 -12.70 -32.32
CA SER A 229 14.69 -11.77 -31.32
C SER A 229 14.60 -10.35 -31.89
N ASP A 230 13.54 -9.64 -31.51
CA ASP A 230 13.36 -8.21 -31.81
C ASP A 230 14.21 -7.31 -30.90
N GLN A 231 14.56 -7.80 -29.70
CA GLN A 231 15.36 -7.07 -28.71
C GLN A 231 16.10 -8.03 -27.77
N ASP A 232 17.15 -7.54 -27.11
CA ASP A 232 17.96 -8.37 -26.22
C ASP A 232 17.40 -8.45 -24.80
N ILE A 233 16.68 -7.40 -24.39
CA ILE A 233 16.14 -7.26 -23.04
C ILE A 233 14.61 -7.07 -23.12
N TYR A 234 13.90 -7.78 -22.24
CA TYR A 234 12.47 -7.64 -22.05
C TYR A 234 12.22 -7.19 -20.61
N VAL A 235 11.63 -6.00 -20.42
CA VAL A 235 11.31 -5.45 -19.10
C VAL A 235 9.80 -5.27 -18.98
N SER A 236 9.23 -5.78 -17.89
CA SER A 236 7.79 -5.73 -17.63
C SER A 236 7.50 -5.22 -16.22
N PHE A 237 6.58 -4.27 -16.11
CA PHE A 237 6.11 -3.68 -14.84
C PHE A 237 4.72 -4.23 -14.49
N THR A 238 4.57 -4.74 -13.27
CA THR A 238 3.34 -5.37 -12.78
C THR A 238 3.20 -5.18 -11.26
N HIS A 239 2.12 -5.69 -10.66
CA HIS A 239 1.84 -5.61 -9.23
C HIS A 239 2.61 -6.67 -8.44
N ARG A 240 2.85 -6.39 -7.16
CA ARG A 240 3.57 -7.28 -6.22
C ARG A 240 2.99 -8.70 -6.12
N GLU A 241 1.70 -8.88 -6.42
CA GLU A 241 1.00 -10.17 -6.38
C GLU A 241 1.35 -11.09 -7.55
N VAL A 242 1.86 -10.56 -8.67
CA VAL A 242 2.14 -11.35 -9.88
C VAL A 242 3.50 -12.06 -9.84
N PRO A 243 4.64 -11.42 -9.49
CA PRO A 243 5.92 -12.12 -9.43
C PRO A 243 5.92 -13.39 -8.57
N PRO A 244 5.27 -13.46 -7.39
CA PRO A 244 5.17 -14.71 -6.62
C PRO A 244 4.50 -15.85 -7.41
N THR A 245 3.47 -15.58 -8.21
CA THR A 245 2.80 -16.63 -9.00
C THR A 245 3.74 -17.18 -10.07
N VAL A 246 4.52 -16.31 -10.73
CA VAL A 246 5.55 -16.70 -11.71
C VAL A 246 6.63 -17.56 -11.05
N VAL A 247 7.10 -17.16 -9.87
CA VAL A 247 8.07 -17.93 -9.06
C VAL A 247 7.53 -19.33 -8.75
N THR A 248 6.26 -19.43 -8.34
CA THR A 248 5.64 -20.74 -8.06
C THR A 248 5.53 -21.62 -9.30
N ALA A 249 5.21 -21.03 -10.46
CA ALA A 249 5.13 -21.72 -11.75
C ALA A 249 6.48 -22.26 -12.23
N LEU A 250 7.57 -21.55 -11.92
CA LEU A 250 8.95 -22.00 -12.18
C LEU A 250 9.44 -23.09 -11.20
N GLY A 251 8.68 -23.39 -10.15
CA GLY A 251 9.12 -24.34 -9.11
C GLY A 251 10.19 -23.78 -8.17
N LEU A 252 10.44 -22.46 -8.18
CA LEU A 252 11.47 -21.81 -7.37
C LEU A 252 11.01 -21.58 -5.93
N PHE A 253 11.91 -21.77 -4.97
CA PHE A 253 11.64 -21.65 -3.53
C PHE A 253 10.54 -22.59 -3.01
N ASN A 254 10.32 -23.73 -3.67
CA ASN A 254 9.44 -24.81 -3.20
C ASN A 254 10.12 -25.68 -2.13
N ASN A 255 10.77 -25.03 -1.16
CA ASN A 255 11.54 -25.69 -0.09
C ASN A 255 10.91 -25.44 1.29
N SER A 256 9.66 -24.97 1.34
CA SER A 256 8.89 -24.73 2.57
C SER A 256 8.48 -26.02 3.30
N ALA A 257 9.12 -27.16 3.01
CA ALA A 257 8.97 -28.37 3.81
C ALA A 257 9.21 -28.00 5.28
N TYR A 258 8.24 -28.35 6.14
CA TYR A 258 8.27 -28.04 7.55
C TYR A 258 9.54 -28.61 8.20
N SER A 259 10.50 -27.75 8.51
CA SER A 259 11.81 -28.14 9.07
C SER A 259 11.79 -28.26 10.60
N GLY A 260 10.61 -28.36 11.23
CA GLY A 260 10.49 -28.26 12.68
C GLY A 260 10.68 -26.82 13.17
N ARG A 261 10.57 -26.59 14.48
CA ARG A 261 10.74 -25.26 15.11
C ARG A 261 12.16 -24.73 14.85
N ILE A 262 12.35 -23.98 13.76
CA ILE A 262 13.53 -23.14 13.59
C ILE A 262 13.33 -21.90 14.48
N THR A 263 14.20 -21.72 15.47
CA THR A 263 14.32 -20.47 16.20
C THR A 263 14.74 -19.38 15.21
N LEU A 264 13.80 -18.50 14.84
CA LEU A 264 13.93 -17.41 13.86
C LEU A 264 15.11 -16.42 14.09
N MET A 265 15.84 -16.54 15.20
CA MET A 265 16.97 -15.67 15.56
C MET A 265 18.25 -15.85 14.72
N ARG A 266 18.33 -16.83 13.81
CA ARG A 266 19.58 -17.12 13.06
C ARG A 266 19.64 -16.65 11.61
N VAL A 267 18.56 -16.08 11.05
CA VAL A 267 18.49 -15.84 9.59
C VAL A 267 18.54 -14.36 9.19
N CYS A 268 18.30 -13.40 10.09
CA CYS A 268 18.40 -11.97 9.77
C CYS A 268 19.79 -11.40 10.14
N PRO A 269 20.61 -10.93 9.17
CA PRO A 269 21.92 -10.32 9.46
C PRO A 269 21.82 -8.86 9.93
N TRP A 270 20.63 -8.25 9.92
CA TRP A 270 20.43 -6.82 10.22
C TRP A 270 20.28 -6.51 11.72
N GLY A 271 20.90 -7.32 12.58
CA GLY A 271 20.85 -7.21 14.04
C GLY A 271 22.22 -6.98 14.68
N ARG A 272 23.06 -6.12 14.10
CA ARG A 272 24.21 -5.52 14.78
C ARG A 272 24.22 -4.03 14.59
#